data_AF-A0A832YFF8-F1
#
_entry.id   AF-A0A832YFF8-F1
#
_cell.length_a   1.000
_cell.length_b   1.000
_cell.length_c   1.000
_cell.angle_alpha   90.00
_cell.angle_beta   90.00
_cell.angle_gamma   90.00
#
_symmetry.space_group_name_H-M   'P 1'
#
loop_
_entity.id
_entity.type
_entity.pdbx_description
1 polymer ?
#
loop_
_entity_poly.entity_id
_entity_poly.type
_entity_poly.pdbx_seq_one_letter_code
_entity_poly.pdbx_strand_id
1 'polypeptide(L)' 'MAELGVEVPGLALANPLMLASGVQGGTAAALHRVAASRCGGLVSKS' A
#
# COMPACT_ATOMS: atom_id res chain seq x y z
N MET A 1 10.48 -14.00 -14.22
CA MET A 1 9.43 -13.28 -13.46
C MET A 1 9.47 -11.82 -13.90
N ALA A 2 8.30 -11.19 -14.06
CA ALA A 2 8.24 -9.77 -14.41
C ALA A 2 8.64 -8.91 -13.21
N GLU A 3 9.42 -7.86 -13.46
CA GLU A 3 9.71 -6.81 -12.49
C GLU A 3 8.45 -5.92 -12.40
N LEU A 4 7.97 -5.67 -11.19
CA LEU A 4 6.73 -4.92 -10.93
C LEU A 4 7.00 -3.63 -10.13
N GLY A 5 8.25 -3.33 -9.81
CA GLY A 5 8.64 -2.16 -9.05
C GLY A 5 8.16 -0.87 -9.71
N VAL A 6 7.81 0.10 -8.88
CA VAL A 6 7.39 1.43 -9.34
C VAL A 6 8.20 2.48 -8.59
N GLU A 7 8.83 3.37 -9.35
CA GLU A 7 9.47 4.56 -8.83
C GLU A 7 8.69 5.80 -9.27
N VAL A 8 8.35 6.64 -8.31
CA VAL A 8 7.84 7.99 -8.53
C VAL A 8 8.65 8.96 -7.65
N PRO A 9 8.64 10.28 -7.91
CA PRO A 9 9.45 11.22 -7.14
C PRO A 9 9.25 11.08 -5.63
N GLY A 10 10.30 10.62 -4.93
CA GLY A 10 10.30 10.45 -3.47
C GLY A 10 9.67 9.16 -2.94
N LEU A 11 9.27 8.21 -3.80
CA LEU A 11 8.64 6.97 -3.37
C LEU A 11 9.02 5.80 -4.29
N ALA A 12 9.55 4.74 -3.69
CA ALA A 12 9.78 3.45 -4.34
C ALA A 12 8.83 2.40 -3.75
N LEU A 13 8.13 1.67 -4.62
CA LEU A 13 7.19 0.61 -4.26
C LEU A 13 7.64 -0.70 -4.89
N ALA A 14 7.55 -1.79 -4.12
CA ALA A 14 7.86 -3.13 -4.63
C ALA A 14 6.87 -3.63 -5.70
N ASN A 15 5.69 -3.01 -5.79
CA ASN A 15 4.65 -3.27 -6.79
C ASN A 15 3.63 -2.10 -6.83
N PRO A 16 2.82 -1.97 -7.90
CA PRO A 16 1.84 -0.88 -8.02
C PRO A 16 0.56 -1.07 -7.18
N LEU A 17 0.40 -2.20 -6.48
CA LEU A 17 -0.88 -2.49 -5.80
C LEU A 17 -0.97 -1.71 -4.49
N MET A 18 -2.12 -1.05 -4.30
CA MET A 18 -2.40 -0.30 -3.09
C MET A 18 -3.89 -0.36 -2.72
N LEU A 19 -4.18 -0.18 -1.44
CA LEU A 19 -5.56 0.02 -0.99
C LEU A 19 -5.94 1.50 -1.08
N ALA A 20 -7.10 1.75 -1.69
CA ALA A 20 -7.71 3.06 -1.75
C ALA A 20 -8.14 3.53 -0.35
N SER A 21 -8.09 4.85 -0.14
CA SER A 21 -8.60 5.47 1.09
C SER A 21 -10.04 5.02 1.37
N GLY A 22 -10.32 4.72 2.65
CA GLY A 22 -11.62 4.21 3.09
C GLY A 22 -11.80 2.70 2.98
N VAL A 23 -10.96 1.98 2.21
CA VAL A 23 -10.95 0.51 2.16
C VAL A 23 -9.88 -0.02 3.10
N GLN A 24 -10.30 -0.55 4.26
CA GLN A 24 -9.40 -1.07 5.32
C GLN A 24 -8.42 -0.06 5.92
N GLY A 25 -8.63 1.24 5.72
CA GLY A 25 -7.81 2.33 6.30
C GLY A 25 -8.37 2.96 7.58
N GLY A 26 -9.45 2.41 8.16
CA GLY A 26 -10.23 3.05 9.23
C GLY A 26 -9.80 2.77 10.67
N THR A 27 -8.90 1.80 10.90
CA THR A 27 -8.38 1.48 12.24
C THR A 27 -6.90 1.11 12.17
N ALA A 28 -6.17 1.29 13.27
CA ALA A 28 -4.75 0.90 13.37
C ALA A 28 -4.54 -0.60 13.10
N ALA A 29 -5.45 -1.47 13.59
CA ALA A 29 -5.38 -2.90 13.34
C ALA A 29 -5.55 -3.25 11.85
N ALA A 30 -6.41 -2.53 11.13
CA ALA A 30 -6.58 -2.73 9.69
C ALA A 30 -5.34 -2.25 8.92
N LEU A 31 -4.80 -1.07 9.25
CA LEU A 31 -3.56 -0.55 8.65
C LEU A 31 -2.39 -1.51 8.89
N HIS A 32 -2.25 -2.06 10.09
CA HIS A 32 -1.20 -3.03 10.41
C HIS A 32 -1.30 -4.30 9.56
N ARG A 33 -2.51 -4.85 9.36
CA ARG A 33 -2.70 -6.02 8.48
C ARG A 33 -2.32 -5.72 7.03
N VAL A 34 -2.63 -4.52 6.54
CA VAL A 34 -2.30 -4.11 5.17
C VAL A 34 -0.80 -3.90 5.02
N ALA A 35 -0.15 -3.29 6.01
CA ALA A 35 1.31 -3.14 6.04
C ALA A 35 2.05 -4.50 6.09
N ALA A 36 1.44 -5.52 6.72
CA ALA A 36 1.97 -6.89 6.73
C ALA A 36 1.66 -7.67 5.43
N SER A 37 0.90 -7.09 4.50
CA SER A 37 0.58 -7.71 3.21
C SER A 37 1.69 -7.48 2.18
N ARG A 38 1.47 -7.98 0.95
CA ARG A 38 2.36 -7.71 -0.19
C ARG A 38 1.94 -6.49 -1.02
N CYS A 39 1.00 -5.66 -0.55
CA CYS A 39 0.69 -4.41 -1.24
C CYS A 39 1.93 -3.50 -1.26
N GLY A 40 2.18 -2.82 -2.37
CA GLY A 40 3.25 -1.84 -2.48
C GLY A 40 3.00 -0.64 -1.58
N GLY A 41 1.74 -0.23 -1.40
CA GLY A 41 1.37 0.89 -0.54
C GLY A 41 -0.01 0.78 0.09
N LEU A 42 -0.32 1.73 0.99
CA LEU A 42 -1.62 1.86 1.62
C LEU A 42 -1.89 3.34 1.95
N VAL A 43 -3.17 3.72 1.98
CA VAL A 43 -3.61 5.07 2.31
C VAL A 43 -4.55 4.99 3.52
N SER A 44 -4.29 5.76 4.57
CA SER A 44 -5.21 5.85 5.70
C SER A 44 -6.52 6.50 5.26
N LYS A 45 -7.60 6.23 5.99
CA LYS A 45 -8.85 6.98 5.80
C LYS A 45 -8.57 8.49 5.91
N SER A 46 -9.26 9.28 5.07
CA SER A 46 -9.37 10.74 5.18
C SER A 46 -9.82 11.21 6.56
#